data_AF-A0A063BHB9-F1
#
_entry.id   AF-A0A063BHB9-F1
#
_cell.length_a   1.000
_cell.length_b   1.000
_cell.length_c   1.000
_cell.angle_alpha   90.00
_cell.angle_beta   90.00
_cell.angle_gamma   90.00
#
_symmetry.space_group_name_H-M   'P 1'
#
loop_
_entity.id
_entity.type
_entity.pdbx_description
1 polymer ?
#
loop_
_entity_poly.entity_id
_entity_poly.type
_entity_poly.pdbx_seq_one_letter_code
_entity_poly.pdbx_strand_id
1 'polypeptide(L)'
;MINRHNHAMPLVARMYEVSAASELSGIEPAAQPPAAQSGPPPAAQAGPAPGAGDARDAGVAGHALPFVGAVLDYVPGQSVSIERRLSLAEDLHLADHHFVHATAVKPLSACFPVVPMTVSLEIMAEAAACLVPGYGLIGFEDVQAARWIALADTDTMTVRVDARVNEADAAGASCRLGVAVFVQGESHPAISATVLFGTHYRLSLSFDAPALDAGACRSLNAADAYAERQLFHGPRFQGLVGTMLLGECDAAVEVQVRSAADMFRSMPDPQLLTDPALLDTVGQAIAMWALQQGDVAFPVGIGKLEFYRTAPAPGTRVPMRVHVTENKGKTLTADVEIQDGAGGVWMRIRGWKSWRFQWDQRLMAFRRLPTRHLLSDAVSLAALDEHPAPVCQRLTRKRLAGFDPLLLARHYLHLDEMAAFADKRGTPARQIEWLLGRIAAKDAVRAWDARRRQARETLHPAAFAIASDEKGCPVVARWHADGVSPPAISIAHCDDEAIAIAHGSPVGIDIERIAEHDVDFVKAIATESERALVARCAGSERQAWVTRLWCAKEALGKLMGTGIDGTPRHYEATAIDTDGSFQMCHRHSGRQARVTTHCDGDFIVAIGLGEVRAM
;
A
#
# COMPACT_ATOMS: atom_id res chain seq x y z
N MET A 1 -34.45 4.10 -32.59
CA MET A 1 -33.25 4.95 -32.75
C MET A 1 -33.61 6.41 -32.46
N ILE A 2 -33.23 6.93 -31.30
CA ILE A 2 -33.33 8.37 -31.03
C ILE A 2 -31.90 8.91 -31.11
N ASN A 3 -31.64 9.71 -32.15
CA ASN A 3 -30.36 10.38 -32.34
C ASN A 3 -30.33 11.63 -31.44
N ARG A 4 -29.83 11.50 -30.20
CA ARG A 4 -29.50 12.66 -29.35
C ARG A 4 -27.99 12.84 -29.38
N HIS A 5 -27.48 13.56 -30.38
CA HIS A 5 -26.08 13.97 -30.42
C HIS A 5 -25.92 15.38 -29.84
N ASN A 6 -24.97 15.51 -28.92
CA ASN A 6 -24.35 16.77 -28.56
C ASN A 6 -23.18 16.99 -29.54
N HIS A 7 -23.22 18.06 -30.33
CA HIS A 7 -22.29 18.34 -31.44
C HIS A 7 -20.85 18.74 -31.00
N ALA A 8 -20.45 18.40 -29.77
CA ALA A 8 -19.21 18.87 -29.14
C ALA A 8 -18.08 17.82 -29.04
N MET A 9 -18.24 16.59 -29.52
CA MET A 9 -17.19 15.55 -29.43
C MET A 9 -16.26 15.52 -30.66
N PRO A 10 -14.93 15.73 -30.54
CA PRO A 10 -13.97 15.42 -31.58
C PRO A 10 -13.24 14.06 -31.38
N LEU A 11 -12.98 13.39 -32.52
CA LEU A 11 -11.93 12.42 -32.85
C LEU A 11 -11.75 11.06 -32.12
N VAL A 12 -12.72 10.57 -31.35
CA VAL A 12 -12.99 9.11 -31.21
C VAL A 12 -14.52 8.95 -31.24
N ALA A 13 -15.04 8.02 -32.06
CA ALA A 13 -16.22 8.26 -32.88
C ALA A 13 -17.61 8.00 -32.27
N ARG A 14 -18.62 8.36 -33.07
CA ARG A 14 -20.07 8.21 -32.86
C ARG A 14 -20.45 6.75 -32.64
N MET A 15 -21.02 6.43 -31.48
CA MET A 15 -21.58 5.11 -31.18
C MET A 15 -23.11 5.15 -31.22
N TYR A 16 -23.75 4.12 -31.78
CA TYR A 16 -25.20 3.96 -31.73
C TYR A 16 -25.60 3.12 -30.52
N GLU A 17 -26.52 3.63 -29.71
CA GLU A 17 -27.15 2.86 -28.62
C GLU A 17 -28.02 1.75 -29.20
N VAL A 18 -27.94 0.56 -28.59
CA VAL A 18 -28.71 -0.62 -29.01
C VAL A 18 -29.47 -1.15 -27.79
N SER A 19 -30.78 -1.38 -27.92
CA SER A 19 -31.66 -1.79 -26.82
C SER A 19 -31.89 -3.31 -26.75
N ALA A 20 -31.59 -4.06 -27.82
CA ALA A 20 -31.68 -5.52 -27.87
C ALA A 20 -30.76 -6.13 -28.94
N ALA A 21 -30.31 -7.37 -28.73
CA ALA A 21 -29.44 -8.09 -29.70
C ALA A 21 -30.09 -8.27 -31.09
N SER A 22 -31.43 -8.28 -31.17
CA SER A 22 -32.20 -8.35 -32.42
C SER A 22 -32.10 -7.09 -33.28
N GLU A 23 -31.64 -5.96 -32.74
CA GLU A 23 -31.43 -4.73 -33.51
C GLU A 23 -30.15 -4.79 -34.35
N LEU A 24 -29.24 -5.75 -34.08
CA LEU A 24 -27.98 -5.94 -34.80
C LEU A 24 -28.13 -6.71 -36.12
N SER A 25 -29.24 -7.43 -36.34
CA SER A 25 -29.42 -8.32 -37.49
C SER A 25 -29.93 -7.61 -38.77
N GLY A 26 -30.14 -6.30 -38.74
CA GLY A 26 -30.74 -5.54 -39.85
C GLY A 26 -29.99 -4.29 -40.31
N ILE A 27 -28.74 -4.07 -39.87
CA ILE A 27 -27.99 -2.84 -40.16
C ILE A 27 -26.91 -3.11 -41.21
N GLU A 28 -27.03 -2.48 -42.39
CA GLU A 28 -25.97 -2.49 -43.41
C GLU A 28 -24.73 -1.73 -42.89
N PRO A 29 -23.50 -2.20 -43.20
CA PRO A 29 -22.27 -1.54 -42.77
C PRO A 29 -22.18 -0.13 -43.35
N ALA A 30 -21.70 0.82 -42.53
CA ALA A 30 -21.41 2.17 -43.00
C ALA A 30 -20.29 2.15 -44.06
N ALA A 31 -20.49 2.85 -45.18
CA ALA A 31 -19.52 2.94 -46.26
C ALA A 31 -18.18 3.51 -45.75
N GLN A 32 -17.07 2.87 -46.17
CA GLN A 32 -15.72 3.37 -45.92
C GLN A 32 -15.56 4.81 -46.47
N PRO A 33 -14.91 5.73 -45.73
CA PRO A 33 -14.52 7.01 -46.30
C PRO A 33 -13.49 6.78 -47.43
N PRO A 34 -13.54 7.57 -48.53
CA PRO A 34 -12.65 7.37 -49.66
C PRO A 34 -11.18 7.59 -49.25
N ALA A 35 -10.30 6.71 -49.75
CA ALA A 35 -8.86 6.85 -49.60
C ALA A 35 -8.40 8.20 -50.17
N ALA A 36 -7.75 9.02 -49.34
CA ALA A 36 -7.12 10.25 -49.79
C ALA A 36 -6.00 9.92 -50.77
N GLN A 37 -6.19 10.22 -52.05
CA GLN A 37 -5.15 10.14 -53.07
C GLN A 37 -4.13 11.26 -52.81
N SER A 38 -2.90 10.87 -52.49
CA SER A 38 -1.76 11.77 -52.34
C SER A 38 -1.20 12.15 -53.73
N GLY A 39 -1.55 13.35 -54.20
CA GLY A 39 -0.78 14.03 -55.24
C GLY A 39 0.42 14.76 -54.63
N PRO A 40 1.59 14.82 -55.32
CA PRO A 40 2.75 15.54 -54.80
C PRO A 40 2.49 17.07 -54.83
N PRO A 41 2.95 17.84 -53.83
CA PRO A 41 2.78 19.29 -53.84
C PRO A 41 3.72 19.94 -54.87
N PRO A 42 3.33 21.08 -55.47
CA PRO A 42 4.21 21.83 -56.35
C PRO A 42 5.34 22.49 -55.56
N ALA A 43 6.54 22.45 -56.14
CA ALA A 43 7.74 23.09 -55.60
C ALA A 43 7.60 24.63 -55.63
N ALA A 44 7.76 25.27 -54.47
CA ALA A 44 7.94 26.71 -54.36
C ALA A 44 9.30 27.02 -53.73
N GLN A 45 10.00 27.96 -54.36
CA GLN A 45 11.42 28.27 -54.20
C GLN A 45 11.74 28.94 -52.85
N ALA A 46 12.95 28.66 -52.35
CA ALA A 46 13.54 29.24 -51.16
C ALA A 46 14.09 30.67 -51.40
N GLY A 47 13.92 31.54 -50.39
CA GLY A 47 14.66 32.78 -50.19
C GLY A 47 14.94 32.99 -48.69
N PRO A 48 16.09 33.56 -48.26
CA PRO A 48 16.60 33.35 -46.90
C PRO A 48 16.32 34.48 -45.87
N ALA A 49 15.97 34.04 -44.63
CA ALA A 49 16.29 34.53 -43.26
C ALA A 49 15.91 35.97 -42.80
N PRO A 50 15.94 36.34 -41.48
CA PRO A 50 16.12 35.58 -40.21
C PRO A 50 15.15 35.96 -39.04
N GLY A 51 15.13 35.15 -37.96
CA GLY A 51 15.07 35.67 -36.57
C GLY A 51 13.79 35.48 -35.72
N ALA A 52 13.92 34.64 -34.68
CA ALA A 52 13.36 34.70 -33.32
C ALA A 52 11.84 34.83 -33.08
N GLY A 53 11.30 33.90 -32.27
CA GLY A 53 10.13 34.16 -31.42
C GLY A 53 9.31 32.92 -31.12
N ASP A 54 9.48 32.34 -29.92
CA ASP A 54 8.54 31.42 -29.30
C ASP A 54 7.11 31.98 -29.36
N ALA A 55 6.24 31.34 -30.13
CA ALA A 55 4.81 31.57 -30.08
C ALA A 55 4.13 30.22 -29.88
N ARG A 56 3.71 29.99 -28.64
CA ARG A 56 2.76 28.95 -28.24
C ARG A 56 1.54 29.03 -29.14
N ASP A 57 1.25 27.92 -29.82
CA ASP A 57 0.00 27.77 -30.55
C ASP A 57 -1.13 27.58 -29.52
N ALA A 58 -1.71 28.70 -29.10
CA ALA A 58 -2.97 28.74 -28.38
C ALA A 58 -4.09 28.64 -29.42
N GLY A 59 -4.50 27.42 -29.76
CA GLY A 59 -5.52 27.16 -30.78
C GLY A 59 -6.23 25.83 -30.60
N VAL A 60 -7.52 25.91 -30.25
CA VAL A 60 -8.52 24.84 -30.03
C VAL A 60 -8.40 24.12 -28.68
N ALA A 61 -9.21 24.56 -27.70
CA ALA A 61 -9.52 23.79 -26.51
C ALA A 61 -10.40 22.58 -26.90
N GLY A 62 -9.78 21.56 -27.46
CA GLY A 62 -10.39 20.25 -27.71
C GLY A 62 -10.22 19.36 -26.50
N HIS A 63 -11.21 18.53 -26.20
CA HIS A 63 -11.07 17.41 -25.27
C HIS A 63 -9.86 16.57 -25.70
N ALA A 64 -8.88 16.40 -24.82
CA ALA A 64 -7.65 15.66 -25.11
C ALA A 64 -7.63 14.36 -24.30
N LEU A 65 -7.08 13.30 -24.89
CA LEU A 65 -6.81 12.03 -24.24
C LEU A 65 -5.58 12.20 -23.32
N PRO A 66 -5.72 12.16 -21.98
CA PRO A 66 -4.67 12.55 -21.03
C PRO A 66 -3.44 11.63 -20.97
N PHE A 67 -3.54 10.39 -21.46
CA PHE A 67 -2.47 9.39 -21.39
C PHE A 67 -1.76 9.17 -22.73
N VAL A 68 -2.22 9.76 -23.83
CA VAL A 68 -1.48 9.80 -25.09
C VAL A 68 -0.28 10.76 -24.96
N GLY A 69 0.91 10.20 -24.78
CA GLY A 69 2.17 10.92 -24.72
C GLY A 69 2.93 10.96 -26.05
N ALA A 70 4.26 10.90 -25.99
CA ALA A 70 5.11 10.92 -27.17
C ALA A 70 4.97 9.61 -27.97
N VAL A 71 4.72 9.71 -29.28
CA VAL A 71 4.67 8.54 -30.16
C VAL A 71 6.09 8.13 -30.53
N LEU A 72 6.50 6.92 -30.13
CA LEU A 72 7.82 6.35 -30.40
C LEU A 72 7.86 5.63 -31.75
N ASP A 73 6.80 4.90 -32.08
CA ASP A 73 6.62 4.19 -33.34
C ASP A 73 5.13 4.17 -33.70
N TYR A 74 4.83 4.22 -34.99
CA TYR A 74 3.45 4.24 -35.48
C TYR A 74 3.34 3.70 -36.90
N VAL A 75 2.58 2.61 -37.03
CA VAL A 75 2.13 2.06 -38.30
C VAL A 75 0.61 2.18 -38.35
N PRO A 76 0.06 3.10 -39.16
CA PRO A 76 -1.37 3.36 -39.22
C PRO A 76 -2.22 2.10 -39.38
N GLY A 77 -3.23 1.94 -38.54
CA GLY A 77 -4.14 0.79 -38.54
C GLY A 77 -3.49 -0.55 -38.17
N GLN A 78 -2.25 -0.57 -37.70
CA GLN A 78 -1.53 -1.80 -37.35
C GLN A 78 -0.95 -1.76 -35.94
N SER A 79 -0.11 -0.78 -35.61
CA SER A 79 0.55 -0.71 -34.30
C SER A 79 0.97 0.71 -33.93
N VAL A 80 1.01 0.98 -32.62
CA VAL A 80 1.55 2.22 -32.04
C VAL A 80 2.30 1.90 -30.76
N SER A 81 3.41 2.59 -30.53
CA SER A 81 4.12 2.60 -29.26
C SER A 81 4.16 4.04 -28.74
N ILE A 82 3.63 4.25 -27.55
CA ILE A 82 3.49 5.58 -26.92
C ILE A 82 4.29 5.59 -25.62
N GLU A 83 5.01 6.68 -25.36
CA GLU A 83 5.65 6.96 -24.10
C GLU A 83 4.88 8.03 -23.32
N ARG A 84 4.38 7.70 -22.13
CA ARG A 84 3.74 8.64 -21.21
C ARG A 84 4.57 8.78 -19.94
N ARG A 85 4.97 10.01 -19.62
CA ARG A 85 5.60 10.35 -18.34
C ARG A 85 4.54 10.63 -17.29
N LEU A 86 4.31 9.72 -16.35
CA LEU A 86 3.48 9.93 -15.17
C LEU A 86 4.20 10.85 -14.17
N SER A 87 3.45 11.69 -13.47
CA SER A 87 3.98 12.67 -12.52
C SER A 87 3.03 12.92 -11.37
N LEU A 88 3.51 12.88 -10.13
CA LEU A 88 2.70 13.22 -8.95
C LEU A 88 2.21 14.67 -8.94
N ALA A 89 2.88 15.56 -9.68
CA ALA A 89 2.46 16.94 -9.82
C ALA A 89 1.34 17.11 -10.86
N GLU A 90 1.33 16.29 -11.92
CA GLU A 90 0.37 16.39 -13.02
C GLU A 90 -0.83 15.45 -12.85
N ASP A 91 -0.55 14.17 -12.59
CA ASP A 91 -1.52 13.08 -12.45
C ASP A 91 -2.06 13.06 -11.01
N LEU A 92 -2.89 14.05 -10.69
CA LEU A 92 -3.40 14.33 -9.33
C LEU A 92 -4.18 13.17 -8.70
N HIS A 93 -4.75 12.27 -9.52
CA HIS A 93 -5.41 11.06 -9.03
C HIS A 93 -4.48 10.14 -8.22
N LEU A 94 -3.16 10.18 -8.44
CA LEU A 94 -2.19 9.38 -7.65
C LEU A 94 -2.13 9.78 -6.17
N ALA A 95 -2.50 11.03 -5.84
CA ALA A 95 -2.59 11.49 -4.46
C ALA A 95 -3.76 10.85 -3.71
N ASP A 96 -4.72 10.26 -4.42
CA ASP A 96 -5.91 9.62 -3.87
C ASP A 96 -5.86 8.09 -3.99
N HIS A 97 -4.74 7.52 -4.47
CA HIS A 97 -4.52 6.08 -4.59
C HIS A 97 -3.09 5.69 -4.16
N HIS A 98 -2.85 5.70 -2.84
CA HIS A 98 -1.57 5.35 -2.22
C HIS A 98 -1.76 4.46 -0.99
N PHE A 99 -0.88 3.49 -0.77
CA PHE A 99 -1.08 2.49 0.29
C PHE A 99 -0.65 2.92 1.69
N VAL A 100 0.26 3.90 1.79
CA VAL A 100 0.83 4.32 3.08
C VAL A 100 0.18 5.62 3.52
N HIS A 101 -0.59 5.58 4.60
CA HIS A 101 -1.27 6.74 5.18
C HIS A 101 -0.31 7.62 5.99
N ALA A 102 0.58 8.34 5.30
CA ALA A 102 1.63 9.15 5.95
C ALA A 102 1.89 10.51 5.26
N THR A 103 1.00 10.98 4.39
CA THR A 103 1.20 12.22 3.60
C THR A 103 1.35 13.49 4.44
N ALA A 104 0.90 13.47 5.69
CA ALA A 104 1.12 14.56 6.65
C ALA A 104 2.58 14.65 7.16
N VAL A 105 3.36 13.58 7.04
CA VAL A 105 4.74 13.48 7.59
C VAL A 105 5.77 13.02 6.55
N LYS A 106 5.33 12.73 5.33
CA LYS A 106 6.16 12.24 4.23
C LYS A 106 5.69 12.82 2.89
N PRO A 107 6.62 13.00 1.93
CA PRO A 107 6.24 13.28 0.55
C PRO A 107 5.43 12.11 -0.02
N LEU A 108 4.53 12.39 -0.97
CA LEU A 108 3.64 11.40 -1.57
C LEU A 108 4.41 10.23 -2.20
N SER A 109 5.54 10.45 -2.84
CA SER A 109 6.38 9.38 -3.42
C SER A 109 6.86 8.36 -2.39
N ALA A 110 7.03 8.74 -1.13
CA ALA A 110 7.34 7.80 -0.05
C ALA A 110 6.10 7.05 0.47
N CYS A 111 4.90 7.54 0.16
CA CYS A 111 3.61 6.97 0.57
C CYS A 111 3.11 5.84 -0.35
N PHE A 112 3.94 5.40 -1.30
CA PHE A 112 3.65 4.31 -2.23
C PHE A 112 2.38 4.56 -3.08
N PRO A 113 2.36 5.61 -3.91
CA PRO A 113 1.29 5.90 -4.85
C PRO A 113 1.35 4.89 -6.00
N VAL A 114 0.19 4.35 -6.37
CA VAL A 114 0.06 3.29 -7.37
C VAL A 114 -0.97 3.70 -8.40
N VAL A 115 -0.69 3.51 -9.68
CA VAL A 115 -1.71 3.61 -10.74
C VAL A 115 -2.66 2.42 -10.58
N PRO A 116 -3.96 2.64 -10.30
CA PRO A 116 -4.90 1.53 -10.17
C PRO A 116 -5.04 0.77 -11.50
N MET A 117 -5.43 -0.50 -11.43
CA MET A 117 -5.68 -1.33 -12.61
C MET A 117 -6.65 -0.65 -13.58
N THR A 118 -7.65 0.07 -13.05
CA THR A 118 -8.69 0.74 -13.84
C THR A 118 -8.19 1.98 -14.58
N VAL A 119 -7.29 2.77 -14.00
CA VAL A 119 -6.58 3.83 -14.75
C VAL A 119 -5.68 3.21 -15.82
N SER A 120 -5.11 2.03 -15.57
CA SER A 120 -4.35 1.32 -16.60
C SER A 120 -5.22 0.84 -17.77
N LEU A 121 -6.49 0.49 -17.53
CA LEU A 121 -7.45 0.21 -18.60
C LEU A 121 -7.69 1.44 -19.49
N GLU A 122 -7.82 2.62 -18.88
CA GLU A 122 -7.92 3.90 -19.62
C GLU A 122 -6.67 4.16 -20.46
N ILE A 123 -5.47 4.04 -19.87
CA ILE A 123 -4.19 4.16 -20.59
C ILE A 123 -4.16 3.24 -21.83
N MET A 124 -4.58 1.98 -21.68
CA MET A 124 -4.63 1.04 -22.80
C MET A 124 -5.70 1.38 -23.83
N ALA A 125 -6.87 1.88 -23.41
CA ALA A 125 -7.96 2.27 -24.29
C ALA A 125 -7.56 3.48 -25.16
N GLU A 126 -6.93 4.49 -24.57
CA GLU A 126 -6.49 5.69 -25.30
C GLU A 126 -5.43 5.33 -26.36
N ALA A 127 -4.45 4.51 -26.01
CA ALA A 127 -3.44 4.04 -26.96
C ALA A 127 -4.05 3.21 -28.10
N ALA A 128 -5.02 2.34 -27.79
CA ALA A 128 -5.74 1.57 -28.80
C ALA A 128 -6.59 2.47 -29.73
N ALA A 129 -7.22 3.52 -29.19
CA ALA A 129 -8.05 4.44 -29.96
C ALA A 129 -7.27 5.12 -31.09
N CYS A 130 -5.96 5.35 -30.93
CA CYS A 130 -5.09 5.88 -31.97
C CYS A 130 -5.03 5.01 -33.24
N LEU A 131 -5.30 3.70 -33.13
CA LEU A 131 -5.22 2.76 -34.26
C LEU A 131 -6.54 2.57 -35.01
N VAL A 132 -7.67 2.91 -34.40
CA VAL A 132 -9.01 2.63 -34.93
C VAL A 132 -9.91 3.88 -34.89
N PRO A 133 -9.51 4.98 -35.55
CA PRO A 133 -10.37 6.15 -35.65
C PRO A 133 -11.69 5.76 -36.33
N GLY A 134 -12.81 6.25 -35.81
CA GLY A 134 -14.14 5.84 -36.31
C GLY A 134 -14.84 4.78 -35.45
N TYR A 135 -14.13 4.13 -34.53
CA TYR A 135 -14.71 3.15 -33.60
C TYR A 135 -14.80 3.72 -32.18
N GLY A 136 -15.70 3.16 -31.37
CA GLY A 136 -15.80 3.44 -29.93
C GLY A 136 -15.39 2.23 -29.08
N LEU A 137 -14.98 2.49 -27.84
CA LEU A 137 -14.60 1.44 -26.89
C LEU A 137 -15.84 0.64 -26.48
N ILE A 138 -15.78 -0.69 -26.61
CA ILE A 138 -16.89 -1.58 -26.24
C ILE A 138 -16.54 -2.56 -25.12
N GLY A 139 -15.25 -2.68 -24.74
CA GLY A 139 -14.87 -3.56 -23.65
C GLY A 139 -13.40 -3.98 -23.62
N PHE A 140 -13.10 -4.92 -22.72
CA PHE A 140 -11.79 -5.53 -22.53
C PHE A 140 -11.92 -7.04 -22.36
N GLU A 141 -10.90 -7.78 -22.76
CA GLU A 141 -10.76 -9.21 -22.52
C GLU A 141 -9.35 -9.53 -22.03
N ASP A 142 -9.24 -10.59 -21.23
CA ASP A 142 -7.96 -11.14 -20.75
C ASP A 142 -7.04 -10.07 -20.11
N VAL A 143 -7.61 -9.22 -19.26
CA VAL A 143 -6.83 -8.24 -18.49
C VAL A 143 -5.99 -9.00 -17.47
N GLN A 144 -4.68 -8.78 -17.50
CA GLN A 144 -3.71 -9.39 -16.60
C GLN A 144 -2.84 -8.29 -15.99
N ALA A 145 -3.05 -7.99 -14.70
CA ALA A 145 -2.21 -7.08 -13.93
C ALA A 145 -1.13 -7.89 -13.20
N ALA A 146 0.07 -7.95 -13.78
CA ALA A 146 1.17 -8.76 -13.28
C ALA A 146 1.92 -8.10 -12.12
N ARG A 147 1.97 -6.76 -12.10
CA ARG A 147 2.64 -5.98 -11.05
C ARG A 147 2.03 -4.58 -10.93
N TRP A 148 2.27 -3.94 -9.80
CA TRP A 148 1.89 -2.54 -9.60
C TRP A 148 2.78 -1.60 -10.43
N ILE A 149 2.14 -0.56 -10.97
CA ILE A 149 2.80 0.61 -11.56
C ILE A 149 2.86 1.66 -10.43
N ALA A 150 3.97 1.67 -9.67
CA ALA A 150 4.10 2.46 -8.45
C ALA A 150 5.15 3.57 -8.61
N LEU A 151 4.78 4.82 -8.28
CA LEU A 151 5.72 5.95 -8.20
C LEU A 151 6.34 6.00 -6.80
N ALA A 152 6.94 4.88 -6.40
CA ALA A 152 7.59 4.74 -5.10
C ALA A 152 9.00 5.32 -5.15
N ASP A 153 9.30 6.26 -4.25
CA ASP A 153 10.59 6.97 -4.16
C ASP A 153 10.96 7.83 -5.39
N THR A 154 9.99 8.10 -6.27
CA THR A 154 10.14 9.02 -7.40
C THR A 154 8.87 9.83 -7.61
N ASP A 155 9.01 11.09 -7.98
CA ASP A 155 7.85 11.95 -8.29
C ASP A 155 7.39 11.82 -9.73
N THR A 156 8.22 11.23 -10.60
CA THR A 156 7.87 10.97 -12.01
C THR A 156 8.33 9.60 -12.47
N MET A 157 7.57 8.96 -13.35
CA MET A 157 7.89 7.66 -13.91
C MET A 157 7.43 7.59 -15.36
N THR A 158 8.28 7.08 -16.24
CA THR A 158 7.91 6.86 -17.63
C THR A 158 7.32 5.46 -17.80
N VAL A 159 6.20 5.40 -18.53
CA VAL A 159 5.61 4.15 -19.01
C VAL A 159 5.56 4.15 -20.53
N ARG A 160 5.78 2.98 -21.12
CA ARG A 160 5.62 2.73 -22.56
C ARG A 160 4.39 1.86 -22.77
N VAL A 161 3.54 2.23 -23.72
CA VAL A 161 2.30 1.53 -24.05
C VAL A 161 2.41 1.06 -25.49
N ASP A 162 2.42 -0.25 -25.70
CA ASP A 162 2.38 -0.82 -27.03
C ASP A 162 0.97 -1.31 -27.32
N ALA A 163 0.41 -0.90 -28.45
CA ALA A 163 -0.86 -1.41 -28.96
C ALA A 163 -0.67 -1.98 -30.38
N ARG A 164 -1.32 -3.10 -30.67
CA ARG A 164 -1.32 -3.75 -31.98
C ARG A 164 -2.71 -4.28 -32.32
N VAL A 165 -3.15 -4.07 -33.55
CA VAL A 165 -4.35 -4.71 -34.09
C VAL A 165 -4.06 -6.20 -34.26
N ASN A 166 -4.78 -7.04 -33.52
CA ASN A 166 -4.67 -8.49 -33.62
C ASN A 166 -5.62 -9.04 -34.68
N GLU A 167 -6.88 -8.61 -34.60
CA GLU A 167 -7.95 -9.05 -35.48
C GLU A 167 -8.89 -7.88 -35.76
N ALA A 168 -9.29 -7.73 -37.02
CA ALA A 168 -10.40 -6.87 -37.43
C ALA A 168 -11.49 -7.79 -38.00
N ASP A 169 -12.74 -7.56 -37.58
CA ASP A 169 -13.88 -8.30 -38.13
C ASP A 169 -13.96 -8.10 -39.65
N ALA A 170 -14.22 -9.17 -40.40
CA ALA A 170 -14.31 -9.15 -41.86
C ALA A 170 -15.39 -8.18 -42.37
N ALA A 171 -16.43 -7.94 -41.56
CA ALA A 171 -17.48 -6.95 -41.84
C ALA A 171 -17.09 -5.51 -41.44
N GLY A 172 -15.93 -5.28 -40.82
CA GLY A 172 -15.51 -3.97 -40.33
C GLY A 172 -16.36 -3.41 -39.17
N ALA A 173 -17.08 -4.27 -38.44
CA ALA A 173 -17.95 -3.82 -37.35
C ALA A 173 -17.20 -3.66 -36.02
N SER A 174 -16.03 -4.30 -35.87
CA SER A 174 -15.27 -4.31 -34.63
C SER A 174 -13.81 -4.74 -34.79
N CYS A 175 -12.97 -4.34 -33.85
CA CYS A 175 -11.54 -4.61 -33.82
C CYS A 175 -11.10 -5.10 -32.43
N ARG A 176 -10.12 -6.00 -32.41
CA ARG A 176 -9.46 -6.54 -31.21
C ARG A 176 -8.00 -6.12 -31.23
N LEU A 177 -7.58 -5.39 -30.21
CA LEU A 177 -6.23 -4.85 -30.12
C LEU A 177 -5.52 -5.41 -28.90
N GLY A 178 -4.36 -6.03 -29.09
CA GLY A 178 -3.49 -6.41 -27.98
C GLY A 178 -2.75 -5.16 -27.48
N VAL A 179 -2.85 -4.88 -26.18
CA VAL A 179 -2.22 -3.71 -25.56
C VAL A 179 -1.45 -4.11 -24.31
N ALA A 180 -0.27 -3.54 -24.12
CA ALA A 180 0.61 -3.82 -23.00
C ALA A 180 1.29 -2.54 -22.49
N VAL A 181 1.31 -2.36 -21.17
CA VAL A 181 1.95 -1.22 -20.50
C VAL A 181 3.22 -1.70 -19.81
N PHE A 182 4.35 -1.05 -20.10
CA PHE A 182 5.67 -1.34 -19.56
C PHE A 182 6.14 -0.18 -18.70
N VAL A 183 6.67 -0.48 -17.52
CA VAL A 183 7.41 0.50 -16.72
C VAL A 183 8.82 0.64 -17.29
N GLN A 184 9.36 1.86 -17.31
CA GLN A 184 10.72 2.11 -17.82
C GLN A 184 11.76 1.16 -17.17
N GLY A 185 12.59 0.53 -18.00
CA GLY A 185 13.61 -0.42 -17.56
C GLY A 185 13.14 -1.87 -17.40
N GLU A 186 11.83 -2.13 -17.52
CA GLU A 186 11.26 -3.48 -17.40
C GLU A 186 11.04 -4.12 -18.77
N SER A 187 11.37 -5.42 -18.88
CA SER A 187 11.19 -6.21 -20.10
C SER A 187 9.81 -6.85 -20.24
N HIS A 188 9.12 -7.06 -19.12
CA HIS A 188 7.78 -7.66 -19.08
C HIS A 188 6.74 -6.60 -18.76
N PRO A 189 5.53 -6.70 -19.34
CA PRO A 189 4.48 -5.72 -19.09
C PRO A 189 4.05 -5.74 -17.63
N ALA A 190 3.71 -4.57 -17.11
CA ALA A 190 3.07 -4.43 -15.81
C ALA A 190 1.60 -4.88 -15.88
N ILE A 191 0.95 -4.57 -16.99
CA ILE A 191 -0.41 -4.97 -17.30
C ILE A 191 -0.57 -5.13 -18.81
N SER A 192 -1.40 -6.09 -19.22
CA SER A 192 -1.79 -6.31 -20.61
C SER A 192 -3.26 -6.68 -20.72
N ALA A 193 -3.86 -6.41 -21.88
CA ALA A 193 -5.23 -6.78 -22.19
C ALA A 193 -5.45 -6.89 -23.71
N THR A 194 -6.56 -7.51 -24.09
CA THR A 194 -7.19 -7.27 -25.39
C THR A 194 -8.24 -6.18 -25.25
N VAL A 195 -8.05 -5.05 -25.94
CA VAL A 195 -9.00 -3.93 -25.97
C VAL A 195 -9.94 -4.08 -27.16
N LEU A 196 -11.23 -3.89 -26.93
CA LEU A 196 -12.28 -4.11 -27.93
C LEU A 196 -12.87 -2.78 -28.38
N PHE A 197 -12.88 -2.57 -29.70
CA PHE A 197 -13.50 -1.41 -30.34
C PHE A 197 -14.58 -1.85 -31.32
N GLY A 198 -15.64 -1.06 -31.47
CA GLY A 198 -16.79 -1.38 -32.32
C GLY A 198 -17.55 -0.14 -32.79
N THR A 199 -18.36 -0.32 -33.83
CA THR A 199 -19.35 0.69 -34.26
C THR A 199 -20.63 0.64 -33.42
N HIS A 200 -20.85 -0.47 -32.72
CA HIS A 200 -21.99 -0.74 -31.85
C HIS A 200 -21.55 -1.51 -30.60
N TYR A 201 -22.24 -1.28 -29.48
CA TYR A 201 -22.05 -2.08 -28.27
C TYR A 201 -22.47 -3.53 -28.51
N ARG A 202 -21.81 -4.46 -27.79
CA ARG A 202 -22.12 -5.89 -27.85
C ARG A 202 -22.80 -6.29 -26.55
N LEU A 203 -23.87 -7.09 -26.65
CA LEU A 203 -24.66 -7.62 -25.52
C LEU A 203 -24.39 -9.12 -25.33
N SER A 204 -23.14 -9.50 -25.01
CA SER A 204 -22.77 -10.93 -24.94
C SER A 204 -22.65 -11.50 -23.53
N LEU A 205 -22.51 -10.64 -22.51
CA LEU A 205 -22.54 -11.06 -21.11
C LEU A 205 -23.97 -11.00 -20.53
N SER A 206 -24.38 -12.05 -19.83
CA SER A 206 -25.49 -12.05 -18.88
C SER A 206 -24.97 -11.85 -17.46
N PHE A 207 -25.83 -11.34 -16.57
CA PHE A 207 -25.55 -11.27 -15.14
C PHE A 207 -26.61 -12.09 -14.40
N ASP A 208 -26.31 -13.37 -14.21
CA ASP A 208 -27.26 -14.36 -13.69
C ASP A 208 -27.06 -14.57 -12.18
N ALA A 209 -27.06 -13.48 -11.42
CA ALA A 209 -26.96 -13.54 -9.95
C ALA A 209 -28.36 -13.66 -9.30
N PRO A 210 -28.52 -14.46 -8.23
CA PRO A 210 -29.76 -14.51 -7.47
C PRO A 210 -30.19 -13.12 -6.95
N ALA A 211 -31.48 -12.95 -6.66
CA ALA A 211 -31.94 -11.79 -5.92
C ALA A 211 -31.25 -11.77 -4.54
N LEU A 212 -30.72 -10.61 -4.15
CA LEU A 212 -30.05 -10.46 -2.87
C LEU A 212 -31.08 -10.47 -1.74
N ASP A 213 -30.92 -11.36 -0.77
CA ASP A 213 -31.72 -11.36 0.46
C ASP A 213 -31.17 -10.32 1.43
N ALA A 214 -31.84 -9.15 1.48
CA ALA A 214 -31.44 -8.04 2.33
C ALA A 214 -31.48 -8.41 3.83
N GLY A 215 -32.33 -9.35 4.26
CA GLY A 215 -32.43 -9.77 5.65
C GLY A 215 -31.24 -10.60 6.13
N ALA A 216 -30.57 -11.29 5.20
CA ALA A 216 -29.36 -12.08 5.46
C ALA A 216 -28.06 -11.27 5.27
N CYS A 217 -28.15 -10.05 4.73
CA CYS A 217 -26.99 -9.21 4.46
C CYS A 217 -26.55 -8.40 5.67
N ARG A 218 -25.24 -8.22 5.80
CA ARG A 218 -24.69 -7.19 6.69
C ARG A 218 -24.82 -5.84 6.00
N SER A 219 -25.32 -4.86 6.75
CA SER A 219 -25.41 -3.46 6.32
C SER A 219 -24.19 -2.68 6.79
N LEU A 220 -23.55 -1.95 5.88
CA LEU A 220 -22.43 -1.04 6.17
C LEU A 220 -22.64 0.30 5.45
N ASN A 221 -22.28 1.40 6.10
CA ASN A 221 -22.32 2.72 5.48
C ASN A 221 -21.02 2.98 4.70
N ALA A 222 -21.13 3.41 3.44
CA ALA A 222 -19.97 3.70 2.60
C ALA A 222 -19.11 4.86 3.14
N ALA A 223 -19.72 5.89 3.73
CA ALA A 223 -18.98 7.01 4.33
C ALA A 223 -18.11 6.54 5.50
N ASP A 224 -18.63 5.63 6.34
CA ASP A 224 -17.87 5.04 7.45
C ASP A 224 -16.69 4.19 6.93
N ALA A 225 -16.88 3.45 5.83
CA ALA A 225 -15.82 2.66 5.20
C ALA A 225 -14.62 3.53 4.77
N TYR A 226 -14.86 4.74 4.25
CA TYR A 226 -13.80 5.69 3.92
C TYR A 226 -13.26 6.43 5.16
N ALA A 227 -14.14 6.92 6.06
CA ALA A 227 -13.76 7.67 7.25
C ALA A 227 -12.87 6.84 8.19
N GLU A 228 -13.19 5.56 8.36
CA GLU A 228 -12.41 4.62 9.14
C GLU A 228 -11.27 3.98 8.32
N ARG A 229 -11.06 4.42 7.07
CA ARG A 229 -10.03 3.94 6.14
C ARG A 229 -10.05 2.42 5.91
N GLN A 230 -11.20 1.76 5.96
CA GLN A 230 -11.33 0.38 5.42
C GLN A 230 -10.94 0.35 3.95
N LEU A 231 -11.26 1.43 3.24
CA LEU A 231 -10.80 1.75 1.91
C LEU A 231 -9.79 2.91 2.01
N PHE A 232 -8.62 2.78 1.38
CA PHE A 232 -7.54 3.80 1.48
C PHE A 232 -7.73 5.00 0.53
N HIS A 233 -8.70 4.90 -0.38
CA HIS A 233 -8.97 5.82 -1.48
C HIS A 233 -9.30 7.25 -1.00
N GLY A 234 -8.69 8.24 -1.68
CA GLY A 234 -8.98 9.66 -1.49
C GLY A 234 -10.15 10.17 -2.35
N PRO A 235 -10.52 11.46 -2.23
CA PRO A 235 -11.79 12.00 -2.73
C PRO A 235 -12.13 11.76 -4.21
N ARG A 236 -11.13 11.66 -5.10
CA ARG A 236 -11.35 11.34 -6.53
C ARG A 236 -11.88 9.93 -6.76
N PHE A 237 -11.53 8.99 -5.89
CA PHE A 237 -11.91 7.58 -5.97
C PHE A 237 -13.01 7.19 -4.96
N GLN A 238 -13.50 8.12 -4.14
CA GLN A 238 -14.59 7.87 -3.19
C GLN A 238 -15.96 7.89 -3.90
N GLY A 239 -16.24 6.84 -4.66
CA GLY A 239 -17.49 6.68 -5.40
C GLY A 239 -18.59 5.95 -4.64
N LEU A 240 -18.27 5.07 -3.68
CA LEU A 240 -19.29 4.32 -2.94
C LEU A 240 -20.11 5.26 -2.04
N VAL A 241 -21.44 5.13 -2.07
CA VAL A 241 -22.35 6.00 -1.32
C VAL A 241 -23.49 5.21 -0.67
N GLY A 242 -24.07 5.77 0.39
CA GLY A 242 -25.23 5.20 1.06
C GLY A 242 -24.93 3.88 1.78
N THR A 243 -25.94 3.01 1.81
CA THR A 243 -25.86 1.70 2.48
C THR A 243 -25.41 0.62 1.50
N MET A 244 -24.35 -0.09 1.88
CA MET A 244 -23.88 -1.30 1.22
C MET A 244 -24.50 -2.52 1.90
N LEU A 245 -25.03 -3.44 1.11
CA LEU A 245 -25.52 -4.74 1.57
C LEU A 245 -24.53 -5.82 1.15
N LEU A 246 -23.92 -6.49 2.12
CA LEU A 246 -22.91 -7.52 1.90
C LEU A 246 -23.45 -8.87 2.38
N GLY A 247 -23.80 -9.74 1.43
CA GLY A 247 -24.27 -11.10 1.65
C GLY A 247 -23.14 -12.13 1.67
N GLU A 248 -23.51 -13.41 1.66
CA GLU A 248 -22.55 -14.52 1.67
C GLU A 248 -21.73 -14.56 0.37
N CYS A 249 -22.39 -14.51 -0.79
CA CYS A 249 -21.74 -14.52 -2.11
C CYS A 249 -22.05 -13.27 -2.95
N ASP A 250 -22.70 -12.26 -2.39
CA ASP A 250 -23.21 -11.12 -3.15
C ASP A 250 -22.95 -9.80 -2.44
N ALA A 251 -22.87 -8.71 -3.20
CA ALA A 251 -22.99 -7.37 -2.68
C ALA A 251 -23.93 -6.53 -3.54
N ALA A 252 -24.70 -5.66 -2.90
CA ALA A 252 -25.42 -4.58 -3.55
C ALA A 252 -24.94 -3.25 -2.96
N VAL A 253 -24.48 -2.37 -3.84
CA VAL A 253 -23.97 -1.04 -3.46
C VAL A 253 -24.51 0.01 -4.41
N GLU A 254 -24.44 1.26 -3.98
CA GLU A 254 -24.74 2.42 -4.81
C GLU A 254 -23.45 3.22 -5.01
N VAL A 255 -23.23 3.67 -6.24
CA VAL A 255 -22.04 4.42 -6.63
C VAL A 255 -22.45 5.79 -7.14
N GLN A 256 -21.79 6.84 -6.70
CA GLN A 256 -21.91 8.17 -7.29
C GLN A 256 -20.76 8.38 -8.27
N VAL A 257 -21.09 8.66 -9.53
CA VAL A 257 -20.10 8.97 -10.57
C VAL A 257 -19.36 10.25 -10.21
N ARG A 258 -18.02 10.18 -10.22
CA ARG A 258 -17.14 11.29 -9.84
C ARG A 258 -16.78 12.12 -11.07
N SER A 259 -16.49 13.41 -10.86
CA SER A 259 -16.00 14.26 -11.94
C SER A 259 -14.53 13.93 -12.22
N ALA A 260 -14.15 13.88 -13.50
CA ALA A 260 -12.75 13.73 -13.91
C ALA A 260 -11.98 15.07 -13.91
N ALA A 261 -12.66 16.19 -13.69
CA ALA A 261 -12.12 17.54 -13.88
C ALA A 261 -10.90 17.88 -13.01
N ASP A 262 -10.67 17.14 -11.93
CA ASP A 262 -9.53 17.35 -11.03
C ASP A 262 -8.53 16.19 -11.04
N MET A 263 -8.65 15.22 -11.97
CA MET A 263 -7.73 14.08 -12.08
C MET A 263 -6.35 14.47 -12.63
N PHE A 264 -6.27 15.56 -13.40
CA PHE A 264 -5.06 16.07 -14.02
C PHE A 264 -4.94 17.57 -13.78
N ARG A 265 -3.74 18.06 -13.46
CA ARG A 265 -3.52 19.48 -13.15
C ARG A 265 -3.75 20.37 -14.38
N SER A 266 -3.24 19.95 -15.53
CA SER A 266 -3.25 20.76 -16.76
C SER A 266 -4.49 20.55 -17.62
N MET A 267 -5.32 19.56 -17.31
CA MET A 267 -6.45 19.13 -18.15
C MET A 267 -7.75 19.07 -17.32
N PRO A 268 -8.48 20.18 -17.18
CA PRO A 268 -9.69 20.26 -16.37
C PRO A 268 -10.93 19.61 -17.01
N ASP A 269 -10.83 19.20 -18.28
CA ASP A 269 -11.89 18.51 -19.01
C ASP A 269 -11.30 17.38 -19.88
N PRO A 270 -10.73 16.34 -19.23
CA PRO A 270 -10.07 15.25 -19.94
C PRO A 270 -11.10 14.37 -20.67
N GLN A 271 -10.76 13.94 -21.88
CA GLN A 271 -11.54 12.91 -22.55
C GLN A 271 -11.13 11.54 -22.02
N LEU A 272 -12.02 10.89 -21.28
CA LEU A 272 -11.84 9.51 -20.83
C LEU A 272 -12.78 8.58 -21.60
N LEU A 273 -12.28 7.43 -22.01
CA LEU A 273 -13.01 6.40 -22.77
C LEU A 273 -13.74 5.41 -21.87
N THR A 274 -13.32 5.26 -20.61
CA THR A 274 -13.94 4.35 -19.64
C THR A 274 -14.76 5.07 -18.56
N ASP A 275 -14.10 5.87 -17.72
CA ASP A 275 -14.43 6.22 -16.32
C ASP A 275 -13.68 5.32 -15.29
N PRO A 276 -12.37 5.54 -15.14
CA PRO A 276 -11.53 4.71 -14.28
C PRO A 276 -11.86 4.84 -12.79
N ALA A 277 -12.44 5.97 -12.34
CA ALA A 277 -12.82 6.17 -10.94
C ALA A 277 -14.09 5.39 -10.60
N LEU A 278 -15.09 5.40 -11.48
CA LEU A 278 -16.27 4.56 -11.36
C LEU A 278 -15.90 3.06 -11.43
N LEU A 279 -15.05 2.66 -12.38
CA LEU A 279 -14.55 1.28 -12.48
C LEU A 279 -13.83 0.82 -11.21
N ASP A 280 -13.05 1.69 -10.56
CA ASP A 280 -12.30 1.33 -9.36
C ASP A 280 -13.21 0.93 -8.19
N THR A 281 -14.43 1.49 -8.15
CA THR A 281 -15.43 1.12 -7.13
C THR A 281 -15.81 -0.36 -7.14
N VAL A 282 -15.63 -1.05 -8.27
CA VAL A 282 -15.78 -2.51 -8.36
C VAL A 282 -14.79 -3.21 -7.42
N GLY A 283 -13.52 -2.84 -7.51
CA GLY A 283 -12.47 -3.36 -6.63
C GLY A 283 -12.74 -3.01 -5.17
N GLN A 284 -13.25 -1.80 -4.91
CA GLN A 284 -13.61 -1.35 -3.56
C GLN A 284 -14.77 -2.15 -2.95
N ALA A 285 -15.84 -2.41 -3.71
CA ALA A 285 -16.97 -3.22 -3.25
C ALA A 285 -16.55 -4.67 -2.95
N ILE A 286 -15.71 -5.25 -3.81
CA ILE A 286 -15.13 -6.59 -3.60
C ILE A 286 -14.20 -6.60 -2.38
N ALA A 287 -13.41 -5.54 -2.16
CA ALA A 287 -12.56 -5.41 -0.98
C ALA A 287 -13.40 -5.32 0.31
N MET A 288 -14.53 -4.60 0.30
CA MET A 288 -15.44 -4.54 1.44
C MET A 288 -16.10 -5.89 1.74
N TRP A 289 -16.54 -6.62 0.70
CA TRP A 289 -17.03 -7.99 0.86
C TRP A 289 -15.93 -8.90 1.43
N ALA A 290 -14.69 -8.82 0.94
CA ALA A 290 -13.57 -9.62 1.43
C ALA A 290 -13.23 -9.30 2.90
N LEU A 291 -13.25 -8.02 3.29
CA LEU A 291 -13.02 -7.58 4.67
C LEU A 291 -14.06 -8.17 5.64
N GLN A 292 -15.31 -8.34 5.20
CA GLN A 292 -16.33 -9.04 5.99
C GLN A 292 -15.99 -10.52 6.22
N GLN A 293 -15.30 -11.15 5.28
CA GLN A 293 -14.81 -12.53 5.40
C GLN A 293 -13.47 -12.62 6.18
N GLY A 294 -12.93 -11.50 6.65
CA GLY A 294 -11.64 -11.44 7.34
C GLY A 294 -10.42 -11.39 6.41
N ASP A 295 -10.64 -11.16 5.12
CA ASP A 295 -9.60 -11.12 4.10
C ASP A 295 -9.33 -9.69 3.61
N VAL A 296 -8.17 -9.46 3.00
CA VAL A 296 -7.88 -8.29 2.16
C VAL A 296 -7.74 -8.76 0.72
N ALA A 297 -8.37 -8.06 -0.22
CA ALA A 297 -8.34 -8.40 -1.64
C ALA A 297 -7.72 -7.28 -2.50
N PHE A 298 -6.93 -7.67 -3.50
CA PHE A 298 -6.38 -6.76 -4.52
C PHE A 298 -6.65 -7.29 -5.93
N PRO A 299 -7.08 -6.44 -6.87
CA PRO A 299 -7.37 -6.86 -8.24
C PRO A 299 -6.11 -7.28 -8.99
N VAL A 300 -6.23 -8.35 -9.77
CA VAL A 300 -5.12 -8.91 -10.58
C VAL A 300 -5.52 -9.20 -12.03
N GLY A 301 -6.80 -9.07 -12.38
CA GLY A 301 -7.23 -9.23 -13.75
C GLY A 301 -8.74 -9.25 -13.93
N ILE A 302 -9.15 -9.31 -15.20
CA ILE A 302 -10.55 -9.37 -15.62
C ILE A 302 -10.63 -10.37 -16.79
N GLY A 303 -11.60 -11.29 -16.73
CA GLY A 303 -11.89 -12.18 -17.85
C GLY A 303 -12.46 -11.41 -19.04
N LYS A 304 -13.62 -10.77 -18.85
CA LYS A 304 -14.25 -9.92 -19.86
C LYS A 304 -15.01 -8.75 -19.23
N LEU A 305 -14.94 -7.58 -19.85
CA LEU A 305 -15.71 -6.37 -19.52
C LEU A 305 -16.42 -5.91 -20.79
N GLU A 306 -17.72 -5.61 -20.70
CA GLU A 306 -18.50 -5.00 -21.78
C GLU A 306 -19.18 -3.71 -21.31
N PHE A 307 -19.09 -2.67 -22.14
CA PHE A 307 -19.92 -1.48 -22.04
C PHE A 307 -21.15 -1.62 -22.95
N TYR A 308 -22.26 -0.99 -22.55
CA TYR A 308 -23.53 -1.04 -23.30
C TYR A 308 -24.08 0.31 -23.70
N ARG A 309 -23.47 1.39 -23.19
CA ARG A 309 -23.78 2.79 -23.45
C ARG A 309 -22.63 3.67 -22.97
N THR A 310 -22.72 4.96 -23.26
CA THR A 310 -21.74 5.94 -22.77
C THR A 310 -21.72 5.98 -21.24
N ALA A 311 -20.57 6.34 -20.67
CA ALA A 311 -20.45 6.53 -19.22
C ALA A 311 -21.54 7.46 -18.68
N PRO A 312 -22.18 7.13 -17.54
CA PRO A 312 -23.15 8.02 -16.91
C PRO A 312 -22.50 9.34 -16.52
N ALA A 313 -23.24 10.45 -16.58
CA ALA A 313 -22.69 11.77 -16.27
C ALA A 313 -22.23 11.88 -14.79
N PRO A 314 -21.21 12.70 -14.49
CA PRO A 314 -20.81 13.00 -13.11
C PRO A 314 -21.99 13.41 -12.22
N GLY A 315 -22.01 12.91 -10.99
CA GLY A 315 -23.08 13.15 -10.02
C GLY A 315 -24.23 12.15 -10.09
N THR A 316 -24.37 11.40 -11.20
CA THR A 316 -25.36 10.30 -11.32
C THR A 316 -25.11 9.24 -10.25
N ARG A 317 -26.19 8.72 -9.66
CA ARG A 317 -26.12 7.57 -8.73
C ARG A 317 -26.48 6.31 -9.50
N VAL A 318 -25.60 5.32 -9.48
CA VAL A 318 -25.74 4.07 -10.21
C VAL A 318 -25.72 2.87 -9.26
N PRO A 319 -26.74 2.02 -9.30
CA PRO A 319 -26.71 0.73 -8.61
C PRO A 319 -25.64 -0.19 -9.18
N MET A 320 -24.93 -0.89 -8.30
CA MET A 320 -23.98 -1.95 -8.66
C MET A 320 -24.28 -3.24 -7.88
N ARG A 321 -24.28 -4.36 -8.60
CA ARG A 321 -24.37 -5.72 -8.05
C ARG A 321 -23.07 -6.46 -8.30
N VAL A 322 -22.56 -7.13 -7.27
CA VAL A 322 -21.40 -8.02 -7.32
C VAL A 322 -21.85 -9.41 -6.91
N HIS A 323 -21.41 -10.43 -7.64
CA HIS A 323 -21.65 -11.84 -7.32
C HIS A 323 -20.32 -12.60 -7.33
N VAL A 324 -19.93 -13.15 -6.19
CA VAL A 324 -18.70 -13.94 -6.02
C VAL A 324 -18.94 -15.35 -6.56
N THR A 325 -18.34 -15.64 -7.71
CA THR A 325 -18.49 -16.93 -8.41
C THR A 325 -17.48 -17.97 -7.92
N GLU A 326 -16.32 -17.53 -7.41
CA GLU A 326 -15.30 -18.43 -6.88
C GLU A 326 -14.56 -17.81 -5.69
N ASN A 327 -14.50 -18.56 -4.60
CA ASN A 327 -13.71 -18.24 -3.41
C ASN A 327 -12.90 -19.48 -3.01
N LYS A 328 -11.63 -19.56 -3.42
CA LYS A 328 -10.78 -20.72 -3.17
C LYS A 328 -9.32 -20.32 -2.97
N GLY A 329 -8.71 -20.81 -1.89
CA GLY A 329 -7.29 -20.58 -1.61
C GLY A 329 -6.94 -19.09 -1.57
N LYS A 330 -6.04 -18.64 -2.46
CA LYS A 330 -5.64 -17.23 -2.57
C LYS A 330 -6.39 -16.44 -3.66
N THR A 331 -7.36 -17.06 -4.35
CA THR A 331 -8.08 -16.43 -5.44
C THR A 331 -9.51 -16.09 -5.05
N LEU A 332 -9.97 -14.95 -5.56
CA LEU A 332 -11.35 -14.47 -5.47
C LEU A 332 -11.77 -14.08 -6.89
N THR A 333 -12.87 -14.62 -7.37
CA THR A 333 -13.46 -14.27 -8.67
C THR A 333 -14.89 -13.79 -8.48
N ALA A 334 -15.26 -12.68 -9.12
CA ALA A 334 -16.61 -12.16 -9.09
C ALA A 334 -17.08 -11.65 -10.45
N ASP A 335 -18.39 -11.75 -10.68
CA ASP A 335 -19.10 -11.11 -11.78
C ASP A 335 -19.79 -9.84 -11.26
N VAL A 336 -19.97 -8.85 -12.13
CA VAL A 336 -20.45 -7.52 -11.74
C VAL A 336 -21.39 -6.96 -12.79
N GLU A 337 -22.45 -6.29 -12.35
CA GLU A 337 -23.31 -5.44 -13.17
C GLU A 337 -23.41 -4.05 -12.56
N ILE A 338 -23.22 -3.02 -13.38
CA ILE A 338 -23.43 -1.62 -13.02
C ILE A 338 -24.50 -1.02 -13.94
N GLN A 339 -25.50 -0.39 -13.32
CA GLN A 339 -26.58 0.28 -14.02
C GLN A 339 -26.19 1.71 -14.42
N ASP A 340 -27.05 2.38 -15.19
CA ASP A 340 -26.84 3.75 -15.68
C ASP A 340 -27.54 4.83 -14.83
N GLY A 341 -28.24 4.43 -13.78
CA GLY A 341 -29.03 5.32 -12.91
C GLY A 341 -30.45 5.61 -13.44
N ALA A 342 -30.77 5.24 -14.68
CA ALA A 342 -32.10 5.29 -15.29
C ALA A 342 -32.77 3.89 -15.38
N GLY A 343 -32.11 2.86 -14.85
CA GLY A 343 -32.58 1.47 -14.84
C GLY A 343 -32.05 0.62 -16.02
N GLY A 344 -31.25 1.20 -16.90
CA GLY A 344 -30.50 0.47 -17.93
C GLY A 344 -29.17 -0.06 -17.38
N VAL A 345 -28.55 -1.01 -18.09
CA VAL A 345 -27.21 -1.50 -17.77
C VAL A 345 -26.18 -0.64 -18.48
N TRP A 346 -25.17 -0.16 -17.75
CA TRP A 346 -24.02 0.53 -18.32
C TRP A 346 -22.89 -0.43 -18.63
N MET A 347 -22.57 -1.32 -17.70
CA MET A 347 -21.42 -2.22 -17.82
C MET A 347 -21.67 -3.56 -17.13
N ARG A 348 -21.11 -4.63 -17.71
CA ARG A 348 -20.95 -5.93 -17.05
C ARG A 348 -19.50 -6.38 -17.07
N ILE A 349 -19.11 -7.07 -16.01
CA ILE A 349 -17.81 -7.75 -15.89
C ILE A 349 -18.06 -9.21 -15.59
N ARG A 350 -17.38 -10.08 -16.33
CA ARG A 350 -17.27 -11.50 -16.03
C ARG A 350 -15.85 -11.83 -15.60
N GLY A 351 -15.72 -12.42 -14.43
CA GLY A 351 -14.45 -12.87 -13.88
C GLY A 351 -13.51 -11.74 -13.50
N TRP A 352 -13.95 -10.80 -12.67
CA TRP A 352 -13.04 -9.92 -11.92
C TRP A 352 -12.23 -10.77 -10.94
N LYS A 353 -10.91 -10.80 -11.12
CA LYS A 353 -10.00 -11.65 -10.34
C LYS A 353 -9.23 -10.82 -9.33
N SER A 354 -9.15 -11.32 -8.10
CA SER A 354 -8.37 -10.73 -7.02
C SER A 354 -7.51 -11.76 -6.30
N TRP A 355 -6.34 -11.35 -5.80
CA TRP A 355 -5.63 -12.09 -4.77
C TRP A 355 -6.18 -11.72 -3.39
N ARG A 356 -6.35 -12.72 -2.53
CA ARG A 356 -6.74 -12.53 -1.13
C ARG A 356 -5.61 -12.86 -0.17
N PHE A 357 -5.59 -12.14 0.95
CA PHE A 357 -4.61 -12.29 2.01
C PHE A 357 -5.29 -12.23 3.36
N GLN A 358 -4.86 -13.10 4.27
CA GLN A 358 -5.21 -13.04 5.69
C GLN A 358 -4.03 -12.45 6.45
N TRP A 359 -4.27 -11.30 7.06
CA TRP A 359 -3.29 -10.59 7.85
C TRP A 359 -3.77 -10.44 9.29
N ASP A 360 -2.82 -10.23 10.20
CA ASP A 360 -3.12 -9.97 11.60
C ASP A 360 -4.03 -8.74 11.77
N GLN A 361 -5.05 -8.84 12.64
CA GLN A 361 -6.03 -7.77 12.83
C GLN A 361 -5.41 -6.47 13.33
N ARG A 362 -4.35 -6.54 14.15
CA ARG A 362 -3.66 -5.37 14.68
C ARG A 362 -2.79 -4.72 13.60
N LEU A 363 -2.18 -5.52 12.72
CA LEU A 363 -1.53 -5.02 11.50
C LEU A 363 -2.51 -4.28 10.60
N MET A 364 -3.71 -4.83 10.40
CA MET A 364 -4.76 -4.17 9.61
C MET A 364 -5.22 -2.87 10.26
N ALA A 365 -5.49 -2.86 11.57
CA ALA A 365 -5.90 -1.67 12.31
C ALA A 365 -4.83 -0.56 12.25
N PHE A 366 -3.56 -0.92 12.48
CA PHE A 366 -2.43 -0.01 12.38
C PHE A 366 -2.31 0.62 10.99
N ARG A 367 -2.37 -0.17 9.91
CA ARG A 367 -2.24 0.36 8.54
C ARG A 367 -3.31 1.38 8.18
N ARG A 368 -4.53 1.20 8.70
CA ARG A 368 -5.66 2.10 8.47
C ARG A 368 -5.48 3.43 9.21
N LEU A 369 -5.24 3.34 10.53
CA LEU A 369 -5.20 4.48 11.43
C LEU A 369 -3.93 4.44 12.28
N PRO A 370 -2.76 4.76 11.68
CA PRO A 370 -1.47 4.59 12.32
C PRO A 370 -1.24 5.52 13.51
N THR A 371 -2.04 6.57 13.74
CA THR A 371 -1.95 7.41 14.96
C THR A 371 -2.81 6.88 16.11
N ARG A 372 -3.78 6.01 15.83
CA ARG A 372 -4.71 5.45 16.83
C ARG A 372 -4.34 4.05 17.29
N HIS A 373 -3.63 3.30 16.46
CA HIS A 373 -3.22 1.93 16.78
C HIS A 373 -1.70 1.77 16.79
N LEU A 374 -1.23 0.93 17.70
CA LEU A 374 0.14 0.41 17.75
C LEU A 374 0.16 -1.00 17.15
N LEU A 375 1.26 -1.39 16.53
CA LEU A 375 1.44 -2.74 16.03
C LEU A 375 1.96 -3.68 17.12
N SER A 376 2.81 -3.19 18.02
CA SER A 376 3.35 -3.93 19.16
C SER A 376 2.33 -4.11 20.29
N ASP A 377 2.58 -5.09 21.16
CA ASP A 377 1.86 -5.31 22.41
C ASP A 377 2.56 -4.63 23.59
N ALA A 378 1.76 -3.99 24.46
CA ALA A 378 2.28 -3.44 25.69
C ALA A 378 2.69 -4.58 26.63
N VAL A 379 3.91 -4.50 27.15
CA VAL A 379 4.43 -5.46 28.12
C VAL A 379 4.09 -4.96 29.52
N SER A 380 3.49 -5.83 30.35
CA SER A 380 3.13 -5.54 31.74
C SER A 380 4.04 -6.35 32.66
N LEU A 381 4.88 -5.66 33.41
CA LEU A 381 5.85 -6.25 34.36
C LEU A 381 5.86 -5.40 35.62
N ALA A 382 6.02 -6.02 36.80
CA ALA A 382 6.08 -5.30 38.07
C ALA A 382 7.19 -4.23 38.10
N ALA A 383 8.31 -4.46 37.38
CA ALA A 383 9.38 -3.49 37.20
C ALA A 383 8.94 -2.20 36.49
N LEU A 384 7.81 -2.20 35.79
CA LEU A 384 7.26 -1.07 35.06
C LEU A 384 6.24 -0.26 35.89
N ASP A 385 5.97 -0.67 37.13
CA ASP A 385 5.07 0.03 38.06
C ASP A 385 5.71 1.28 38.71
N GLU A 386 6.95 1.63 38.33
CA GLU A 386 7.64 2.85 38.76
C GLU A 386 6.89 4.13 38.33
N HIS A 387 7.19 5.27 38.98
CA HIS A 387 6.57 6.56 38.66
C HIS A 387 7.61 7.64 38.35
N PRO A 388 7.58 8.28 37.16
CA PRO A 388 6.67 8.01 36.04
C PRO A 388 6.95 6.65 35.36
N ALA A 389 5.89 5.95 34.96
CA ALA A 389 5.99 4.57 34.46
C ALA A 389 6.68 4.51 33.09
N PRO A 390 7.71 3.65 32.91
CA PRO A 390 8.24 3.35 31.59
C PRO A 390 7.19 2.69 30.69
N VAL A 391 7.42 2.80 29.39
CA VAL A 391 6.60 2.12 28.38
C VAL A 391 7.43 1.05 27.71
N CYS A 392 6.98 -0.19 27.82
CA CYS A 392 7.62 -1.34 27.18
C CYS A 392 6.68 -1.94 26.13
N GLN A 393 7.23 -2.24 24.95
CA GLN A 393 6.51 -2.75 23.79
C GLN A 393 7.25 -3.96 23.22
N ARG A 394 6.50 -5.01 22.87
CA ARG A 394 7.01 -6.24 22.26
C ARG A 394 6.31 -6.51 20.93
N LEU A 395 7.07 -6.99 19.94
CA LEU A 395 6.56 -7.40 18.65
C LEU A 395 7.15 -8.74 18.24
N THR A 396 6.28 -9.65 17.82
CA THR A 396 6.66 -10.94 17.25
C THR A 396 6.58 -10.90 15.72
N ARG A 397 7.51 -11.57 15.04
CA ARG A 397 7.51 -11.72 13.57
C ARG A 397 6.23 -12.35 13.06
N LYS A 398 5.58 -13.22 13.85
CA LYS A 398 4.30 -13.85 13.49
C LYS A 398 3.23 -12.82 13.14
N ARG A 399 3.25 -11.64 13.77
CA ARG A 399 2.31 -10.54 13.48
C ARG A 399 2.44 -9.98 12.06
N LEU A 400 3.59 -10.22 11.41
CA LEU A 400 3.91 -9.73 10.07
C LEU A 400 3.74 -10.82 8.99
N ALA A 401 3.22 -11.99 9.35
CA ALA A 401 3.10 -13.12 8.43
C ALA A 401 2.31 -12.75 7.16
N GLY A 402 2.89 -13.04 5.99
CA GLY A 402 2.28 -12.77 4.70
C GLY A 402 2.22 -11.29 4.29
N PHE A 403 2.86 -10.39 5.03
CA PHE A 403 2.92 -8.97 4.71
C PHE A 403 4.30 -8.57 4.16
N ASP A 404 4.32 -7.66 3.19
CA ASP A 404 5.56 -7.20 2.56
C ASP A 404 6.41 -6.34 3.51
N PRO A 405 7.67 -6.72 3.81
CA PRO A 405 8.52 -5.97 4.74
C PRO A 405 8.87 -4.56 4.27
N LEU A 406 9.01 -4.34 2.95
CA LEU A 406 9.33 -3.01 2.42
C LEU A 406 8.13 -2.07 2.58
N LEU A 407 6.91 -2.53 2.30
CA LEU A 407 5.69 -1.78 2.53
C LEU A 407 5.51 -1.48 4.02
N LEU A 408 5.82 -2.44 4.91
CA LEU A 408 5.77 -2.21 6.36
C LEU A 408 6.79 -1.16 6.80
N ALA A 409 8.02 -1.23 6.27
CA ALA A 409 9.05 -0.22 6.52
C ALA A 409 8.56 1.18 6.10
N ARG A 410 7.86 1.31 4.96
CA ARG A 410 7.27 2.59 4.56
C ARG A 410 6.20 3.11 5.51
N HIS A 411 5.39 2.23 6.11
CA HIS A 411 4.42 2.63 7.14
C HIS A 411 5.10 3.15 8.42
N TYR A 412 6.22 2.57 8.82
CA TYR A 412 6.83 2.82 10.14
C TYR A 412 8.02 3.78 10.15
N LEU A 413 8.93 3.64 9.20
CA LEU A 413 10.22 4.31 9.24
C LEU A 413 10.12 5.76 8.82
N HIS A 414 10.91 6.64 9.44
CA HIS A 414 11.18 7.96 8.88
C HIS A 414 12.07 7.83 7.64
N LEU A 415 12.13 8.85 6.77
CA LEU A 415 12.97 8.82 5.57
C LEU A 415 14.46 8.59 5.89
N ASP A 416 14.98 9.26 6.92
CA ASP A 416 16.34 9.08 7.47
C ASP A 416 16.68 7.61 7.81
N GLU A 417 15.69 6.76 8.08
CA GLU A 417 15.88 5.34 8.43
C GLU A 417 15.82 4.39 7.22
N MET A 418 15.28 4.85 6.08
CA MET A 418 15.05 4.00 4.91
C MET A 418 16.35 3.51 4.26
N ALA A 419 17.42 4.31 4.28
CA ALA A 419 18.74 3.90 3.79
C ALA A 419 19.30 2.76 4.64
N ALA A 420 19.29 2.91 5.96
CA ALA A 420 19.76 1.88 6.90
C ALA A 420 18.96 0.57 6.80
N PHE A 421 17.68 0.65 6.46
CA PHE A 421 16.85 -0.52 6.12
C PHE A 421 17.29 -1.17 4.81
N ALA A 422 17.51 -0.38 3.75
CA ALA A 422 17.90 -0.86 2.44
C ALA A 422 19.28 -1.53 2.44
N ASP A 423 20.24 -1.01 3.22
CA ASP A 423 21.59 -1.58 3.34
C ASP A 423 21.61 -3.02 3.89
N LYS A 424 20.52 -3.46 4.55
CA LYS A 424 20.39 -4.80 5.13
C LYS A 424 19.78 -5.82 4.18
N ARG A 425 19.38 -5.42 2.96
CA ARG A 425 18.72 -6.31 1.98
C ARG A 425 19.54 -7.56 1.66
N GLY A 426 20.88 -7.50 1.74
CA GLY A 426 21.76 -8.66 1.54
C GLY A 426 21.60 -9.77 2.58
N THR A 427 20.99 -9.47 3.74
CA THR A 427 20.73 -10.42 4.83
C THR A 427 19.28 -10.30 5.30
N PRO A 428 18.32 -10.99 4.64
CA PRO A 428 16.89 -10.80 4.91
C PRO A 428 16.47 -11.02 6.37
N ALA A 429 17.04 -12.02 7.06
CA ALA A 429 16.76 -12.26 8.48
C ALA A 429 17.13 -11.03 9.34
N ARG A 430 18.36 -10.54 9.20
CA ARG A 430 18.84 -9.33 9.90
C ARG A 430 18.07 -8.07 9.53
N GLN A 431 17.60 -7.96 8.29
CA GLN A 431 16.75 -6.84 7.87
C GLN A 431 15.41 -6.86 8.61
N ILE A 432 14.80 -8.04 8.77
CA ILE A 432 13.55 -8.22 9.53
C ILE A 432 13.77 -7.95 11.01
N GLU A 433 14.80 -8.54 11.64
CA GLU A 433 15.14 -8.31 13.05
C GLU A 433 15.30 -6.82 13.35
N TRP A 434 16.05 -6.11 12.49
CA TRP A 434 16.23 -4.67 12.63
C TRP A 434 14.91 -3.91 12.49
N LEU A 435 14.05 -4.29 11.54
CA LEU A 435 12.73 -3.66 11.35
C LEU A 435 11.82 -3.91 12.57
N LEU A 436 11.80 -5.12 13.12
CA LEU A 436 11.04 -5.47 14.32
C LEU A 436 11.47 -4.59 15.50
N GLY A 437 12.78 -4.45 15.74
CA GLY A 437 13.32 -3.57 16.77
C GLY A 437 12.93 -2.11 16.58
N ARG A 438 12.94 -1.60 15.34
CA ARG A 438 12.49 -0.24 15.01
C ARG A 438 11.00 -0.04 15.27
N ILE A 439 10.16 -1.03 14.94
CA ILE A 439 8.73 -0.96 15.21
C ILE A 439 8.47 -0.92 16.71
N ALA A 440 9.04 -1.85 17.48
CA ALA A 440 8.86 -1.91 18.93
C ALA A 440 9.29 -0.59 19.60
N ALA A 441 10.44 -0.05 19.20
CA ALA A 441 10.95 1.20 19.74
C ALA A 441 10.09 2.41 19.37
N LYS A 442 9.64 2.52 18.12
CA LYS A 442 8.72 3.59 17.71
C LYS A 442 7.40 3.51 18.47
N ASP A 443 6.82 2.33 18.62
CA ASP A 443 5.58 2.17 19.38
C ASP A 443 5.77 2.50 20.87
N ALA A 444 6.95 2.20 21.45
CA ALA A 444 7.27 2.56 22.83
C ALA A 444 7.34 4.08 23.01
N VAL A 445 8.05 4.78 22.12
CA VAL A 445 8.14 6.26 22.12
C VAL A 445 6.76 6.90 21.93
N ARG A 446 5.98 6.41 20.97
CA ARG A 446 4.64 6.90 20.64
C ARG A 446 3.68 6.78 21.81
N ALA A 447 3.68 5.62 22.47
CA ALA A 447 2.85 5.38 23.64
C ALA A 447 3.33 6.17 24.87
N TRP A 448 4.63 6.32 25.08
CA TRP A 448 5.19 7.16 26.13
C TRP A 448 4.74 8.61 26.00
N ASP A 449 4.86 9.17 24.80
CA ASP A 449 4.49 10.55 24.51
C ASP A 449 2.98 10.79 24.64
N ALA A 450 2.16 9.87 24.12
CA ALA A 450 0.70 9.95 24.28
C ALA A 450 0.26 9.89 25.75
N ARG A 451 0.87 9.01 26.57
CA ARG A 451 0.61 8.95 28.02
C ARG A 451 0.96 10.27 28.71
N ARG A 452 2.14 10.82 28.41
CA ARG A 452 2.60 12.09 28.98
C ARG A 452 1.68 13.26 28.63
N ARG A 453 1.26 13.35 27.36
CA ARG A 453 0.34 14.39 26.88
C ARG A 453 -1.13 14.14 27.23
N GLN A 454 -1.45 12.99 27.85
CA GLN A 454 -2.82 12.52 28.08
C GLN A 454 -3.67 12.52 26.79
N ALA A 455 -3.02 12.22 25.66
CA ALA A 455 -3.64 12.27 24.34
C ALA A 455 -4.23 10.92 23.95
N ARG A 456 -5.37 10.96 23.25
CA ARG A 456 -5.98 9.76 22.66
C ARG A 456 -5.22 9.26 21.44
N GLU A 457 -4.60 10.17 20.70
CA GLU A 457 -3.79 9.84 19.52
C GLU A 457 -2.30 9.92 19.83
N THR A 458 -1.58 8.99 19.24
CA THR A 458 -0.12 8.91 19.28
C THR A 458 0.48 9.65 18.09
N LEU A 459 1.78 9.96 18.16
CA LEU A 459 2.52 10.43 17.00
C LEU A 459 2.46 9.39 15.87
N HIS A 460 2.45 9.85 14.62
CA HIS A 460 2.67 8.95 13.49
C HIS A 460 4.08 8.34 13.61
N PRO A 461 4.27 7.01 13.42
CA PRO A 461 5.58 6.37 13.62
C PRO A 461 6.67 6.92 12.70
N ALA A 462 6.29 7.38 11.52
CA ALA A 462 7.21 8.01 10.58
C ALA A 462 7.48 9.52 10.83
N ALA A 463 6.93 10.13 11.89
CA ALA A 463 7.12 11.55 12.21
C ALA A 463 8.47 11.87 12.87
N PHE A 464 9.16 10.85 13.39
CA PHE A 464 10.47 10.97 14.04
C PHE A 464 11.32 9.77 13.66
N ALA A 465 12.63 9.89 13.75
CA ALA A 465 13.59 8.83 13.41
C ALA A 465 14.17 8.16 14.66
N ILE A 466 14.69 6.94 14.51
CA ILE A 466 15.58 6.31 15.48
C ILE A 466 16.98 6.23 14.88
N ALA A 467 17.84 7.15 15.34
CA ALA A 467 19.25 7.21 14.97
C ALA A 467 20.11 6.37 15.93
N SER A 468 21.40 6.30 15.65
CA SER A 468 22.42 5.79 16.56
C SER A 468 23.34 6.95 16.96
N ASP A 469 23.69 7.05 18.24
CA ASP A 469 24.72 7.98 18.70
C ASP A 469 26.14 7.48 18.37
N GLU A 470 27.17 8.20 18.83
CA GLU A 470 28.59 7.87 18.60
C GLU A 470 29.00 6.50 19.14
N LYS A 471 28.28 5.99 20.15
CA LYS A 471 28.52 4.67 20.76
C LYS A 471 27.59 3.58 20.20
N GLY A 472 26.79 3.92 19.20
CA GLY A 472 25.82 3.01 18.58
C GLY A 472 24.49 2.89 19.33
N CYS A 473 24.30 3.60 20.45
CA CYS A 473 23.07 3.54 21.22
C CYS A 473 21.90 4.17 20.45
N PRO A 474 20.71 3.55 20.47
CA PRO A 474 19.56 4.07 19.77
C PRO A 474 19.05 5.35 20.44
N VAL A 475 18.87 6.42 19.65
CA VAL A 475 18.35 7.71 20.12
C VAL A 475 17.22 8.20 19.23
N VAL A 476 16.25 8.89 19.82
CA VAL A 476 15.14 9.51 19.07
C VAL A 476 15.64 10.79 18.43
N ALA A 477 15.54 10.87 17.10
CA ALA A 477 15.94 12.01 16.28
C ALA A 477 14.73 12.60 15.54
N ARG A 478 14.88 13.80 14.96
CA ARG A 478 13.77 14.55 14.32
C ARG A 478 12.56 14.68 15.26
N TRP A 479 12.85 14.93 16.53
CA TRP A 479 11.84 15.07 17.56
C TRP A 479 11.23 16.46 17.52
N HIS A 480 9.91 16.54 17.29
CA HIS A 480 9.18 17.80 17.11
C HIS A 480 8.10 18.03 18.18
N ALA A 481 8.27 17.48 19.39
CA ALA A 481 7.39 17.82 20.51
C ALA A 481 7.93 19.08 21.23
N ASP A 482 7.24 20.21 21.03
CA ASP A 482 7.66 21.51 21.56
C ASP A 482 7.91 21.47 23.09
N GLY A 483 9.11 21.89 23.49
CA GLY A 483 9.48 22.04 24.91
C GLY A 483 9.66 20.73 25.68
N VAL A 484 9.69 19.57 25.03
CA VAL A 484 9.84 18.25 25.68
C VAL A 484 11.02 17.51 25.07
N SER A 485 11.99 17.13 25.91
CA SER A 485 13.07 16.24 25.48
C SER A 485 12.51 14.87 25.07
N PRO A 486 13.05 14.24 24.01
CA PRO A 486 12.66 12.89 23.65
C PRO A 486 12.97 11.91 24.78
N PRO A 487 12.25 10.77 24.88
CA PRO A 487 12.57 9.74 25.86
C PRO A 487 13.90 9.06 25.50
N ALA A 488 14.61 8.58 26.52
CA ALA A 488 15.64 7.57 26.34
C ALA A 488 14.96 6.26 25.93
N ILE A 489 15.61 5.50 25.04
CA ILE A 489 15.10 4.23 24.55
C ILE A 489 16.16 3.15 24.62
N SER A 490 15.72 1.90 24.76
CA SER A 490 16.57 0.72 24.60
C SER A 490 15.82 -0.33 23.79
N ILE A 491 16.55 -1.09 22.96
CA ILE A 491 16.02 -2.05 22.01
C ILE A 491 16.76 -3.38 22.19
N ALA A 492 16.02 -4.48 22.18
CA ALA A 492 16.57 -5.82 22.14
C ALA A 492 15.76 -6.71 21.19
N HIS A 493 16.38 -7.78 20.70
CA HIS A 493 15.72 -8.78 19.89
C HIS A 493 16.34 -10.15 20.16
N CYS A 494 15.54 -11.20 20.08
CA CYS A 494 15.98 -12.59 20.20
C CYS A 494 15.06 -13.45 19.34
N ASP A 495 15.64 -14.26 18.46
CA ASP A 495 14.94 -15.01 17.42
C ASP A 495 13.96 -14.12 16.61
N ASP A 496 12.68 -14.45 16.66
CA ASP A 496 11.58 -13.77 15.96
C ASP A 496 10.90 -12.69 16.83
N GLU A 497 11.49 -12.30 17.96
CA GLU A 497 10.94 -11.34 18.91
C GLU A 497 11.79 -10.08 18.97
N ALA A 498 11.13 -8.92 19.08
CA ALA A 498 11.76 -7.66 19.41
C ALA A 498 11.03 -6.99 20.57
N ILE A 499 11.80 -6.34 21.45
CA ILE A 499 11.27 -5.59 22.60
C ILE A 499 11.98 -4.24 22.67
N ALA A 500 11.25 -3.23 23.11
CA ALA A 500 11.83 -1.91 23.37
C ALA A 500 11.16 -1.22 24.54
N ILE A 501 11.93 -0.39 25.23
CA ILE A 501 11.48 0.41 26.37
C ILE A 501 11.75 1.90 26.12
N ALA A 502 10.85 2.77 26.59
CA ALA A 502 10.98 4.21 26.54
C ALA A 502 10.68 4.84 27.91
N HIS A 503 11.53 5.79 28.35
CA HIS A 503 11.37 6.51 29.62
C HIS A 503 12.03 7.90 29.58
N GLY A 504 11.74 8.75 30.58
CA GLY A 504 12.35 10.07 30.69
C GLY A 504 13.80 10.06 31.20
N SER A 505 14.25 8.95 31.78
CA SER A 505 15.59 8.72 32.30
C SER A 505 16.26 7.57 31.53
N PRO A 506 17.59 7.36 31.66
CA PRO A 506 18.28 6.24 31.03
C PRO A 506 17.60 4.89 31.31
N VAL A 507 17.58 4.03 30.30
CA VAL A 507 16.95 2.71 30.34
C VAL A 507 17.81 1.67 29.62
N GLY A 508 17.74 0.43 30.09
CA GLY A 508 18.32 -0.72 29.42
C GLY A 508 17.33 -1.88 29.39
N ILE A 509 17.20 -2.53 28.24
CA ILE A 509 16.35 -3.72 28.10
C ILE A 509 17.07 -4.83 27.35
N ASP A 510 16.81 -6.06 27.77
CA ASP A 510 17.26 -7.24 27.07
C ASP A 510 16.18 -8.33 27.05
N ILE A 511 16.22 -9.19 26.02
CA ILE A 511 15.35 -10.35 25.89
C ILE A 511 16.16 -11.52 25.32
N GLU A 512 16.08 -12.69 25.95
CA GLU A 512 16.74 -13.89 25.46
C GLU A 512 15.89 -15.13 25.69
N ARG A 513 15.97 -16.10 24.78
CA ARG A 513 15.32 -17.41 24.97
C ARG A 513 16.09 -18.20 26.04
N ILE A 514 15.35 -18.86 26.92
CA ILE A 514 15.91 -19.82 27.86
C ILE A 514 16.47 -20.99 27.06
N ALA A 515 17.78 -21.19 27.15
CA ALA A 515 18.49 -22.22 26.42
C ALA A 515 19.51 -22.93 27.31
N GLU A 516 19.92 -24.11 26.86
CA GLU A 516 21.06 -24.82 27.44
C GLU A 516 22.36 -24.10 27.11
N HIS A 517 23.09 -23.72 28.15
CA HIS A 517 24.39 -23.08 28.06
C HIS A 517 25.46 -24.03 28.58
N ASP A 518 26.52 -24.24 27.79
CA ASP A 518 27.64 -25.05 28.21
C ASP A 518 28.47 -24.34 29.31
N VAL A 519 29.38 -25.10 29.91
CA VAL A 519 30.21 -24.61 31.02
C VAL A 519 31.14 -23.49 30.57
N ASP A 520 31.57 -23.47 29.31
CA ASP A 520 32.54 -22.52 28.80
C ASP A 520 31.88 -21.17 28.50
N PHE A 521 30.64 -21.16 28.00
CA PHE A 521 29.79 -19.98 27.92
C PHE A 521 29.63 -19.33 29.30
N VAL A 522 29.25 -20.12 30.32
CA VAL A 522 29.06 -19.60 31.68
C VAL A 522 30.36 -19.01 32.24
N LYS A 523 31.51 -19.64 32.00
CA LYS A 523 32.82 -19.10 32.41
C LYS A 523 33.20 -17.82 31.65
N ALA A 524 32.77 -17.68 30.40
CA ALA A 524 33.03 -16.50 29.59
C ALA A 524 32.26 -15.28 30.10
N ILE A 525 31.00 -15.46 30.51
CA ILE A 525 30.13 -14.36 30.93
C ILE A 525 30.18 -14.04 32.43
N ALA A 526 30.44 -15.04 33.27
CA ALA A 526 30.29 -14.93 34.73
C ALA A 526 31.63 -14.99 35.48
N THR A 527 31.79 -14.17 36.51
CA THR A 527 32.86 -14.26 37.51
C THR A 527 32.64 -15.47 38.44
N GLU A 528 33.62 -15.77 39.30
CA GLU A 528 33.51 -16.88 40.24
C GLU A 528 32.41 -16.67 41.29
N SER A 529 32.27 -15.45 41.79
CA SER A 529 31.17 -15.00 42.65
C SER A 529 29.82 -15.20 41.98
N GLU A 530 29.67 -14.79 40.72
CA GLU A 530 28.42 -14.95 39.96
C GLU A 530 28.06 -16.41 39.72
N ARG A 531 29.06 -17.26 39.42
CA ARG A 531 28.84 -18.71 39.30
C ARG A 531 28.36 -19.31 40.61
N ALA A 532 28.90 -18.88 41.74
CA ALA A 532 28.45 -19.31 43.06
C ALA A 532 27.02 -18.82 43.36
N LEU A 533 26.66 -17.61 42.94
CA LEU A 533 25.29 -17.08 43.08
C LEU A 533 24.28 -17.93 42.30
N VAL A 534 24.55 -18.18 41.01
CA VAL A 534 23.63 -18.95 40.14
C VAL A 534 23.59 -20.44 40.52
N ALA A 535 24.69 -21.01 41.04
CA ALA A 535 24.73 -22.40 41.49
C ALA A 535 23.80 -22.69 42.69
N ARG A 536 23.38 -21.66 43.43
CA ARG A 536 22.44 -21.81 44.56
C ARG A 536 20.99 -22.04 44.10
N CYS A 537 20.70 -21.85 42.82
CA CYS A 537 19.39 -22.07 42.21
C CYS A 537 19.40 -23.41 41.45
N ALA A 538 18.77 -24.45 42.01
CA ALA A 538 18.93 -25.83 41.54
C ALA A 538 17.89 -26.27 40.48
N GLY A 539 18.27 -27.23 39.62
CA GLY A 539 17.35 -27.93 38.71
C GLY A 539 17.20 -27.28 37.32
N SER A 540 16.04 -27.48 36.67
CA SER A 540 15.66 -26.86 35.39
C SER A 540 15.68 -25.32 35.43
N GLU A 541 15.65 -24.74 36.64
CA GLU A 541 15.80 -23.30 36.84
C GLU A 541 17.22 -22.79 36.53
N ARG A 542 18.25 -23.64 36.55
CA ARG A 542 19.64 -23.21 36.34
C ARG A 542 19.82 -22.52 34.97
N GLN A 543 19.22 -23.06 33.91
CA GLN A 543 19.28 -22.48 32.57
C GLN A 543 18.62 -21.10 32.53
N ALA A 544 17.45 -20.96 33.16
CA ALA A 544 16.76 -19.69 33.31
C ALA A 544 17.61 -18.69 34.11
N TRP A 545 18.27 -19.10 35.19
CA TRP A 545 19.13 -18.22 35.98
C TRP A 545 20.42 -17.77 35.28
N VAL A 546 21.05 -18.65 34.49
CA VAL A 546 22.17 -18.27 33.62
C VAL A 546 21.70 -17.25 32.58
N THR A 547 20.54 -17.50 31.96
CA THR A 547 19.95 -16.58 30.97
C THR A 547 19.57 -15.23 31.62
N ARG A 548 19.02 -15.23 32.83
CA ARG A 548 18.76 -14.02 33.63
C ARG A 548 20.03 -13.23 33.91
N LEU A 549 21.11 -13.90 34.30
CA LEU A 549 22.39 -13.24 34.54
C LEU A 549 22.93 -12.60 33.24
N TRP A 550 22.84 -13.30 32.12
CA TRP A 550 23.22 -12.77 30.81
C TRP A 550 22.40 -11.53 30.43
N CYS A 551 21.07 -11.64 30.47
CA CYS A 551 20.18 -10.51 30.18
C CYS A 551 20.42 -9.33 31.13
N ALA A 552 20.71 -9.59 32.41
CA ALA A 552 20.98 -8.53 33.38
C ALA A 552 22.27 -7.75 33.04
N LYS A 553 23.30 -8.43 32.53
CA LYS A 553 24.55 -7.81 32.07
C LYS A 553 24.30 -6.93 30.84
N GLU A 554 23.59 -7.45 29.85
CA GLU A 554 23.22 -6.71 28.64
C GLU A 554 22.35 -5.48 28.95
N ALA A 555 21.34 -5.65 29.80
CA ALA A 555 20.49 -4.55 30.24
C ALA A 555 21.29 -3.46 30.99
N LEU A 556 22.25 -3.83 31.85
CA LEU A 556 23.12 -2.83 32.49
C LEU A 556 24.02 -2.12 31.47
N GLY A 557 24.63 -2.85 30.53
CA GLY A 557 25.46 -2.26 29.47
C GLY A 557 24.69 -1.25 28.61
N LYS A 558 23.44 -1.58 28.27
CA LYS A 558 22.52 -0.69 27.54
C LYS A 558 22.09 0.51 28.38
N LEU A 559 21.77 0.31 29.66
CA LEU A 559 21.44 1.39 30.60
C LEU A 559 22.59 2.40 30.74
N MET A 560 23.83 1.91 30.71
CA MET A 560 25.03 2.75 30.79
C MET A 560 25.40 3.45 29.48
N GLY A 561 24.76 3.09 28.36
CA GLY A 561 25.06 3.62 27.03
C GLY A 561 26.43 3.17 26.51
N THR A 562 26.94 2.03 26.98
CA THR A 562 28.25 1.48 26.58
C THR A 562 28.14 0.16 25.86
N GLY A 563 27.03 -0.58 26.01
CA GLY A 563 26.99 -1.99 25.65
C GLY A 563 27.97 -2.81 26.49
N ILE A 564 28.04 -4.13 26.27
CA ILE A 564 28.98 -4.98 27.01
C ILE A 564 30.35 -5.17 26.32
N ASP A 565 30.49 -4.76 25.04
CA ASP A 565 31.73 -4.75 24.24
C ASP A 565 32.64 -5.98 24.41
N GLY A 566 32.05 -7.18 24.44
CA GLY A 566 32.80 -8.44 24.60
C GLY A 566 33.46 -8.62 25.98
N THR A 567 33.11 -7.78 26.95
CA THR A 567 33.62 -7.82 28.33
C THR A 567 32.51 -8.02 29.38
N PRO A 568 31.65 -9.06 29.25
CA PRO A 568 30.51 -9.27 30.15
C PRO A 568 30.90 -9.41 31.64
N ARG A 569 32.13 -9.85 31.93
CA ARG A 569 32.66 -9.95 33.31
C ARG A 569 32.96 -8.60 33.96
N HIS A 570 32.95 -7.50 33.23
CA HIS A 570 33.01 -6.15 33.80
C HIS A 570 31.68 -5.72 34.42
N TYR A 571 30.57 -6.35 34.02
CA TYR A 571 29.22 -6.09 34.52
C TYR A 571 28.87 -7.20 35.51
N GLU A 572 29.17 -7.00 36.79
CA GLU A 572 29.11 -8.05 37.81
C GLU A 572 27.82 -7.98 38.63
N ALA A 573 27.12 -9.09 38.76
CA ALA A 573 26.08 -9.27 39.76
C ALA A 573 26.69 -9.47 41.15
N THR A 574 26.41 -8.54 42.06
CA THR A 574 26.88 -8.59 43.46
C THR A 574 25.89 -9.31 44.37
N ALA A 575 24.60 -9.32 44.02
CA ALA A 575 23.56 -10.04 44.73
C ALA A 575 22.39 -10.42 43.81
N ILE A 576 21.63 -11.44 44.22
CA ILE A 576 20.36 -11.86 43.61
C ILE A 576 19.26 -11.66 44.66
N ASP A 577 18.21 -10.93 44.29
CA ASP A 577 17.03 -10.70 45.11
C ASP A 577 15.99 -11.81 44.91
N THR A 578 15.11 -11.98 45.91
CA THR A 578 14.08 -13.05 45.91
C THR A 578 13.04 -12.91 44.80
N ASP A 579 12.91 -11.72 44.20
CA ASP A 579 12.01 -11.45 43.08
C ASP A 579 12.66 -11.68 41.70
N GLY A 580 13.89 -12.20 41.67
CA GLY A 580 14.65 -12.41 40.44
C GLY A 580 15.43 -11.19 39.96
N SER A 581 15.48 -10.10 40.73
CA SER A 581 16.32 -8.95 40.41
C SER A 581 17.79 -9.19 40.75
N PHE A 582 18.68 -8.49 40.06
CA PHE A 582 20.11 -8.51 40.30
C PHE A 582 20.56 -7.12 40.75
N GLN A 583 21.42 -7.08 41.77
CA GLN A 583 22.23 -5.90 42.06
C GLN A 583 23.46 -5.96 41.18
N MET A 584 23.57 -5.05 40.22
CA MET A 584 24.62 -5.07 39.20
C MET A 584 25.63 -3.93 39.43
N CYS A 585 26.91 -4.18 39.16
CA CYS A 585 28.00 -3.23 39.27
C CYS A 585 28.90 -3.28 38.05
N HIS A 586 29.19 -2.13 37.44
CA HIS A 586 30.25 -2.03 36.43
C HIS A 586 31.60 -1.80 37.10
N ARG A 587 32.47 -2.82 37.08
CA ARG A 587 33.73 -2.88 37.84
C ARG A 587 34.63 -1.68 37.69
N HIS A 588 34.79 -1.16 36.46
CA HIS A 588 35.76 -0.12 36.21
C HIS A 588 35.28 1.26 36.68
N SER A 589 34.00 1.56 36.50
CA SER A 589 33.43 2.85 36.89
C SER A 589 32.84 2.85 38.30
N GLY A 590 32.71 1.69 38.94
CA GLY A 590 32.03 1.52 40.24
C GLY A 590 30.53 1.82 40.22
N ARG A 591 29.94 2.01 39.03
CA ARG A 591 28.55 2.43 38.87
C ARG A 591 27.63 1.24 39.12
N GLN A 592 26.60 1.42 39.95
CA GLN A 592 25.66 0.36 40.34
C GLN A 592 24.22 0.66 39.93
N ALA A 593 23.48 -0.38 39.55
CA ALA A 593 22.04 -0.33 39.32
C ALA A 593 21.39 -1.67 39.62
N ARG A 594 20.10 -1.61 39.99
CA ARG A 594 19.25 -2.80 40.08
C ARG A 594 18.74 -3.13 38.68
N VAL A 595 18.81 -4.40 38.30
CA VAL A 595 18.22 -4.92 37.06
C VAL A 595 17.19 -5.98 37.42
N THR A 596 15.93 -5.74 37.06
CA THR A 596 14.84 -6.68 37.33
C THR A 596 14.73 -7.65 36.16
N THR A 597 14.58 -8.94 36.43
CA THR A 597 14.40 -9.95 35.37
C THR A 597 13.08 -10.70 35.53
N HIS A 598 12.41 -11.00 34.42
CA HIS A 598 11.14 -11.70 34.39
C HIS A 598 11.16 -12.86 33.39
N CYS A 599 10.43 -13.93 33.70
CA CYS A 599 10.23 -15.06 32.80
C CYS A 599 8.89 -14.90 32.10
N ASP A 600 8.89 -14.72 30.79
CA ASP A 600 7.70 -14.58 29.96
C ASP A 600 7.67 -15.72 28.93
N GLY A 601 6.98 -16.81 29.28
CA GLY A 601 7.05 -18.08 28.55
C GLY A 601 8.47 -18.63 28.53
N ASP A 602 8.99 -18.89 27.32
CA ASP A 602 10.36 -19.40 27.10
C ASP A 602 11.42 -18.30 27.07
N PHE A 603 11.06 -17.05 27.37
CA PHE A 603 11.98 -15.91 27.31
C PHE A 603 12.25 -15.33 28.69
N ILE A 604 13.47 -14.82 28.88
CA ILE A 604 13.81 -13.91 29.96
C ILE A 604 13.83 -12.50 29.42
N VAL A 605 13.19 -11.57 30.12
CA VAL A 605 13.29 -10.13 29.88
C VAL A 605 13.99 -9.48 31.06
N ALA A 606 15.03 -8.68 30.80
CA ALA A 606 15.73 -7.89 31.82
C ALA A 606 15.53 -6.40 31.59
N ILE A 607 15.30 -5.66 32.67
CA ILE A 607 15.04 -4.21 32.63
C ILE A 607 15.88 -3.51 33.69
N GLY A 608 16.68 -2.54 33.25
CA GLY A 608 17.36 -1.57 34.10
C GLY A 608 16.74 -0.19 33.92
N LEU A 609 16.38 0.47 35.02
CA LEU A 609 15.78 1.81 35.05
C LEU A 609 16.64 2.77 35.89
N GLY A 610 16.67 4.04 35.47
CA GLY A 610 17.15 5.15 36.29
C GLY A 610 18.66 5.43 36.23
N GLU A 611 19.11 6.32 37.11
CA GLU A 611 20.52 6.72 37.17
C GLU A 611 21.39 5.65 37.81
N VAL A 612 22.42 5.21 37.09
CA VAL A 612 23.45 4.32 37.64
C VAL A 612 24.32 5.15 38.58
N ARG A 613 24.21 4.90 39.89
CA ARG A 613 24.83 5.71 40.95
C ARG A 613 26.34 5.52 40.97
N ALA A 614 27.10 6.61 41.08
CA ALA A 614 28.51 6.56 41.44
C ALA A 614 28.66 6.24 42.93
N MET A 615 29.73 5.52 43.27
CA MET A 615 30.05 5.15 44.65
C MET A 615 30.37 6.36 45.52
#